data_AF-A0A7C1YV25-F1
#
_entry.id   AF-A0A7C1YV25-F1
#
_cell.length_a   1.000
_cell.length_b   1.000
_cell.length_c   1.000
_cell.angle_alpha   90.00
_cell.angle_beta   90.00
_cell.angle_gamma   90.00
#
_symmetry.space_group_name_H-M   'P 1'
#
loop_
_entity.id
_entity.type
_entity.pdbx_description
1 polymer ?
#
loop_
_entity_poly.entity_id
_entity_poly.type
_entity_poly.pdbx_seq_one_letter_code
_entity_poly.pdbx_strand_id
1 'polypeptide(L)'
;MYYSASCIIAEKHPELTDRIQAVDRFLYECGGDLRIGPAADLLGIDPNLLRRLLQLYVAEGIIKAPEVYICPEDGEILEPDESGSLACDVCEGQYQPEECERETIYRVVEAGRTARIQPTPPFPQGYALLVGIAAYRHLRPLSKTTTDARDLRDLLAQSGYPPANLALLLDEQVTKAAISDKLDWLARRVGPDDTVLIFFSGHGAQRIGGFEPGEYLCPVETDWYNLRATAISDQEFTTALRAIRAGRVAVFMDACHSGGVGEPKEAALQVKAGLSEAAYARLAEGRGRVLIASCRLDEVSWELPSMRNGLFTHYLLEGLRGAAAGADGAVRIFDLFDYVSRQIPQHKPQHPLFKGEIELNFAITISTRPPAVPPPPAPAPPEPAAPPTPQIDPDSVNPTKLRRAMHSAYDRPAFEILCKELGLDYHDLRGETLELKMLYLIDWHQRRRRYAQLVRKVLADYPYLAQELRE
;
A
#
# COMPACT_ATOMS: atom_id res chain seq x y z
N MET A 1 -1.55 0.04 -20.49
CA MET A 1 -2.45 -1.05 -20.88
C MET A 1 -1.66 -1.89 -21.86
N TYR A 2 -1.54 -3.21 -21.65
CA TYR A 2 -0.78 -4.10 -22.53
C TYR A 2 -1.66 -5.27 -22.97
N TYR A 3 -1.47 -5.74 -24.19
CA TYR A 3 -1.94 -7.06 -24.62
C TYR A 3 -1.05 -8.14 -23.98
N SER A 4 -1.60 -9.31 -23.60
CA SER A 4 -0.81 -10.36 -22.94
C SER A 4 0.41 -10.80 -23.77
N ALA A 5 0.26 -10.79 -25.09
CA ALA A 5 1.34 -11.08 -26.02
C ALA A 5 2.31 -9.90 -26.22
N SER A 6 1.87 -8.64 -26.04
CA SER A 6 2.80 -7.50 -26.05
C SER A 6 3.67 -7.44 -24.79
N CYS A 7 3.21 -8.01 -23.67
CA CYS A 7 4.08 -8.27 -22.51
C CYS A 7 5.22 -9.26 -22.85
N ILE A 8 4.92 -10.32 -23.62
CA ILE A 8 5.94 -11.28 -24.08
C ILE A 8 6.95 -10.59 -25.00
N ILE A 9 6.48 -9.69 -25.87
CA ILE A 9 7.36 -8.87 -26.72
C ILE A 9 8.22 -7.95 -25.86
N ALA A 10 7.65 -7.29 -24.84
CA ALA A 10 8.39 -6.41 -23.93
C ALA A 10 9.41 -7.15 -23.05
N GLU A 11 9.13 -8.39 -22.64
CA GLU A 11 10.09 -9.23 -21.93
C GLU A 11 11.28 -9.63 -22.82
N LYS A 12 11.03 -9.94 -24.09
CA LYS A 12 12.07 -10.26 -25.08
C LYS A 12 12.84 -9.01 -25.55
N HIS A 13 12.20 -7.84 -25.50
CA HIS A 13 12.71 -6.55 -25.99
C HIS A 13 12.51 -5.42 -24.97
N PRO A 14 13.18 -5.47 -23.80
CA PRO A 14 13.00 -4.49 -22.72
C PRO A 14 13.34 -3.05 -23.15
N GLU A 15 14.23 -2.88 -24.13
CA GLU A 15 14.60 -1.59 -24.72
C GLU A 15 13.47 -0.92 -25.51
N LEU A 16 12.42 -1.66 -25.88
CA LEU A 16 11.27 -1.17 -26.65
C LEU A 16 10.02 -0.95 -25.79
N THR A 17 10.12 -1.12 -24.46
CA THR A 17 8.97 -1.12 -23.53
C THR A 17 8.05 0.10 -23.68
N ASP A 18 8.60 1.31 -23.74
CA ASP A 18 7.80 2.54 -23.86
C ASP A 18 7.08 2.65 -25.22
N ARG A 19 7.71 2.12 -26.28
CA ARG A 19 7.14 2.09 -27.64
C ARG A 19 6.05 1.03 -27.77
N ILE A 20 6.24 -0.12 -27.12
CA ILE A 20 5.23 -1.17 -27.01
C ILE A 20 4.00 -0.64 -26.27
N GLN A 21 4.18 0.14 -25.19
CA GLN A 21 3.05 0.81 -24.51
C GLN A 21 2.28 1.78 -25.42
N ALA A 22 3.00 2.54 -26.25
CA ALA A 22 2.38 3.50 -27.16
C ALA A 22 1.55 2.77 -28.24
N VAL A 23 2.10 1.72 -28.85
CA VAL A 23 1.41 0.88 -29.83
C VAL A 23 0.19 0.19 -29.21
N ASP A 24 0.32 -0.35 -28.00
CA ASP A 24 -0.80 -1.01 -27.30
C ASP A 24 -1.95 -0.05 -27.00
N ARG A 25 -1.63 1.17 -26.57
CA ARG A 25 -2.63 2.22 -26.36
C ARG A 25 -3.33 2.58 -27.66
N PHE A 26 -2.57 2.75 -28.73
CA PHE A 26 -3.12 3.10 -30.05
C PHE A 26 -4.03 1.99 -30.60
N LEU A 27 -3.59 0.73 -30.54
CA LEU A 27 -4.40 -0.42 -30.96
C LEU A 27 -5.70 -0.54 -30.15
N TYR A 28 -5.65 -0.18 -28.86
CA TYR A 28 -6.84 -0.16 -28.00
C TYR A 28 -7.80 0.98 -28.33
N GLU A 29 -7.29 2.19 -28.50
CA GLU A 29 -8.10 3.40 -28.73
C GLU A 29 -8.70 3.42 -30.13
N CYS A 30 -7.97 2.95 -31.14
CA CYS A 30 -8.41 3.03 -32.52
C CYS A 30 -9.30 1.86 -32.94
N GLY A 31 -9.16 0.67 -32.34
CA GLY A 31 -10.08 -0.48 -32.51
C GLY A 31 -10.33 -0.95 -33.95
N GLY A 32 -9.63 -0.40 -34.94
CA GLY A 32 -9.87 -0.54 -36.38
C GLY A 32 -8.59 -0.70 -37.18
N ASP A 33 -8.65 -0.38 -38.48
CA ASP A 33 -7.58 -0.64 -39.43
C ASP A 33 -6.43 0.37 -39.31
N LEU A 34 -5.23 -0.14 -39.05
CA LEU A 34 -4.03 0.66 -38.88
C LEU A 34 -3.21 0.70 -40.16
N ARG A 35 -3.00 1.92 -40.68
CA ARG A 35 -2.04 2.24 -41.76
C ARG A 35 -0.76 2.81 -41.17
N ILE A 36 0.40 2.37 -41.65
CA ILE A 36 1.70 2.69 -41.04
C ILE A 36 1.97 4.20 -41.02
N GLY A 37 1.71 4.90 -42.13
CA GLY A 37 2.03 6.34 -42.23
C GLY A 37 1.29 7.18 -41.17
N PRO A 38 -0.06 7.20 -41.19
CA PRO A 38 -0.85 7.95 -40.21
C PRO A 38 -0.56 7.53 -38.76
N ALA A 39 -0.35 6.23 -38.51
CA ALA A 39 -0.07 5.73 -37.16
C ALA A 39 1.34 6.12 -36.67
N ALA A 40 2.34 6.13 -37.56
CA ALA A 40 3.71 6.55 -37.24
C ALA A 40 3.77 8.02 -36.82
N ASP A 41 3.06 8.88 -37.55
CA ASP A 41 2.96 10.31 -37.25
C ASP A 41 2.26 10.56 -35.91
N LEU A 42 1.15 9.85 -35.65
CA LEU A 42 0.38 10.03 -34.41
C LEU A 42 1.11 9.49 -33.17
N LEU A 43 1.89 8.41 -33.35
CA LEU A 43 2.68 7.80 -32.27
C LEU A 43 4.06 8.46 -32.09
N GLY A 44 4.50 9.30 -33.02
CA GLY A 44 5.85 9.86 -33.03
C GLY A 44 6.95 8.79 -33.15
N ILE A 45 6.67 7.70 -33.89
CA ILE A 45 7.58 6.57 -34.08
C ILE A 45 8.05 6.56 -35.54
N ASP A 46 9.33 6.26 -35.77
CA ASP A 46 9.84 6.04 -37.13
C ASP A 46 9.01 4.96 -37.88
N PRO A 47 8.53 5.20 -39.11
CA PRO A 47 7.67 4.28 -39.84
C PRO A 47 8.27 2.88 -40.05
N ASN A 48 9.60 2.78 -40.24
CA ASN A 48 10.26 1.48 -40.44
C ASN A 48 10.36 0.71 -39.12
N LEU A 49 10.57 1.42 -38.02
CA LEU A 49 10.53 0.85 -36.68
C LEU A 49 9.10 0.40 -36.31
N LEU A 50 8.08 1.22 -36.59
CA LEU A 50 6.68 0.84 -36.37
C LEU A 50 6.32 -0.43 -37.16
N ARG A 51 6.75 -0.53 -38.43
CA ARG A 51 6.57 -1.74 -39.24
C ARG A 51 7.19 -2.97 -38.58
N ARG A 52 8.42 -2.88 -38.07
CA ARG A 52 9.10 -3.98 -37.37
C ARG A 52 8.38 -4.35 -36.07
N LEU A 53 7.90 -3.37 -35.32
CA LEU A 53 7.12 -3.60 -34.11
C LEU A 53 5.82 -4.34 -34.44
N LEU A 54 5.04 -3.88 -35.41
CA LEU A 54 3.80 -4.53 -35.82
C LEU A 54 4.02 -5.97 -36.33
N GLN A 55 5.16 -6.27 -36.95
CA GLN A 55 5.51 -7.65 -37.31
C GLN A 55 5.67 -8.57 -36.08
N LEU A 56 6.17 -8.06 -34.95
CA LEU A 56 6.23 -8.82 -33.70
C LEU A 56 4.81 -9.11 -33.18
N TYR A 57 3.90 -8.14 -33.32
CA TYR A 57 2.49 -8.29 -32.94
C TYR A 57 1.75 -9.28 -33.83
N VAL A 58 2.07 -9.31 -35.13
CA VAL A 58 1.56 -10.34 -36.07
C VAL A 58 2.10 -11.72 -35.70
N ALA A 59 3.40 -11.84 -35.39
CA ALA A 59 4.02 -13.10 -35.01
C ALA A 59 3.43 -13.71 -33.73
N GLU A 60 3.02 -12.87 -32.78
CA GLU A 60 2.35 -13.30 -31.55
C GLU A 60 0.81 -13.36 -31.69
N GLY A 61 0.27 -13.17 -32.90
CA GLY A 61 -1.15 -13.33 -33.22
C GLY A 61 -2.08 -12.24 -32.67
N ILE A 62 -1.55 -11.08 -32.28
CA ILE A 62 -2.33 -9.94 -31.73
C ILE A 62 -3.11 -9.23 -32.84
N ILE A 63 -2.46 -9.05 -33.99
CA ILE A 63 -3.01 -8.35 -35.16
C ILE A 63 -2.81 -9.20 -36.41
N LYS A 64 -3.71 -9.07 -37.39
CA LYS A 64 -3.53 -9.58 -38.75
C LYS A 64 -3.04 -8.46 -39.64
N ALA A 65 -2.29 -8.83 -40.69
CA ALA A 65 -1.80 -7.92 -41.69
C ALA A 65 -2.32 -8.30 -43.09
N PRO A 66 -3.64 -8.16 -43.37
CA PRO A 66 -4.16 -8.45 -44.70
C PRO A 66 -3.68 -7.39 -45.71
N GLU A 67 -3.48 -7.83 -46.95
CA GLU A 67 -3.40 -6.91 -48.09
C GLU A 67 -4.82 -6.51 -48.48
N VAL A 68 -5.06 -5.21 -48.60
CA VAL A 68 -6.33 -4.62 -49.03
C VAL A 68 -6.11 -3.72 -50.23
N TYR A 69 -7.21 -3.37 -50.90
CA TYR A 69 -7.22 -2.47 -52.04
C TYR A 69 -7.72 -1.11 -51.61
N ILE A 70 -7.11 -0.05 -52.14
CA ILE A 70 -7.50 1.33 -51.85
C ILE A 70 -8.23 1.91 -53.05
N CYS A 71 -9.42 2.47 -52.81
CA CYS A 71 -10.20 3.16 -53.83
C CYS A 71 -9.41 4.35 -54.40
N PRO A 72 -9.24 4.45 -55.74
CA PRO A 72 -8.45 5.51 -56.35
C PRO A 72 -9.11 6.90 -56.27
N GLU A 73 -10.43 6.98 -56.04
CA GLU A 73 -11.16 8.25 -55.98
C GLU A 73 -11.20 8.89 -54.60
N ASP A 74 -11.45 8.10 -53.55
CA ASP A 74 -11.70 8.61 -52.19
C ASP A 74 -10.81 7.99 -51.10
N GLY A 75 -10.01 6.97 -51.45
CA GLY A 75 -9.10 6.32 -50.51
C GLY A 75 -9.75 5.35 -49.53
N GLU A 76 -11.02 4.96 -49.74
CA GLU A 76 -11.70 3.90 -48.99
C GLU A 76 -11.00 2.54 -49.10
N ILE A 77 -11.16 1.71 -48.07
CA ILE A 77 -10.61 0.34 -48.06
C ILE A 77 -11.62 -0.56 -48.74
N LEU A 78 -11.22 -1.18 -49.85
CA LEU A 78 -12.04 -2.09 -50.64
C LEU A 78 -11.64 -3.53 -50.34
N GLU A 79 -12.65 -4.35 -50.02
CA GLU A 79 -12.52 -5.80 -49.88
C GLU A 79 -13.17 -6.50 -51.09
N PRO A 80 -12.50 -7.47 -51.73
CA PRO A 80 -13.05 -8.16 -52.90
C PRO A 80 -14.23 -9.05 -52.50
N ASP A 81 -15.30 -9.02 -53.30
CA ASP A 81 -16.44 -9.90 -53.14
C ASP A 81 -16.17 -11.34 -53.60
N GLU A 82 -17.18 -12.23 -53.50
CA GLU A 82 -17.05 -13.64 -53.93
C GLU A 82 -16.71 -13.80 -55.42
N SER A 83 -16.89 -12.76 -56.24
CA SER A 83 -16.55 -12.72 -57.66
C SER A 83 -15.19 -12.07 -57.95
N GLY A 84 -14.52 -11.53 -56.92
CA GLY A 84 -13.26 -10.81 -57.04
C GLY A 84 -13.40 -9.34 -57.47
N SER A 85 -14.63 -8.82 -57.54
CA SER A 85 -14.91 -7.42 -57.86
C SER A 85 -14.78 -6.55 -56.61
N LEU A 86 -14.29 -5.32 -56.76
CA LEU A 86 -14.18 -4.33 -55.68
C LEU A 86 -15.27 -3.27 -55.86
N ALA A 87 -16.08 -3.05 -54.84
CA ALA A 87 -17.11 -2.01 -54.82
C ALA A 87 -16.83 -1.02 -53.70
N CYS A 88 -16.88 0.27 -54.02
CA CYS A 88 -16.73 1.34 -53.04
C CYS A 88 -18.10 1.89 -52.65
N ASP A 89 -18.42 1.84 -51.35
CA ASP A 89 -19.69 2.34 -50.83
C ASP A 89 -19.76 3.88 -50.77
N VAL A 90 -18.61 4.56 -50.83
CA VAL A 90 -18.53 6.03 -50.68
C VAL A 90 -18.64 6.74 -52.02
N CYS A 91 -17.88 6.32 -53.03
CA CYS A 91 -18.00 6.86 -54.40
C CYS A 91 -19.01 6.11 -55.28
N GLU A 92 -19.62 5.03 -54.77
CA GLU A 92 -20.54 4.12 -55.50
C GLU A 92 -19.89 3.48 -56.76
N GLY A 93 -18.57 3.46 -56.83
CA GLY A 93 -17.78 2.95 -57.97
C GLY A 93 -17.47 1.46 -57.92
N GLN A 94 -17.29 0.84 -59.09
CA GLN A 94 -16.82 -0.54 -59.25
C GLN A 94 -15.43 -0.56 -59.89
N TYR A 95 -14.52 -1.32 -59.29
CA TYR A 95 -13.11 -1.37 -59.68
C TYR A 95 -12.61 -2.80 -59.80
N GLN A 96 -11.65 -3.01 -60.71
CA GLN A 96 -10.85 -4.23 -60.75
C GLN A 96 -9.60 -4.10 -59.85
N PRO A 97 -9.09 -5.19 -59.26
CA PRO A 97 -7.90 -5.18 -58.40
C PRO A 97 -6.65 -4.50 -58.97
N GLU A 98 -6.53 -4.46 -60.29
CA GLU A 98 -5.43 -3.83 -61.02
C GLU A 98 -5.58 -2.32 -61.23
N GLU A 99 -6.76 -1.77 -60.96
CA GLU A 99 -7.06 -0.34 -60.95
C GLU A 99 -6.85 0.29 -59.55
N CYS A 100 -6.65 -0.52 -58.52
CA CYS A 100 -6.52 -0.10 -57.12
C CYS A 100 -5.08 -0.24 -56.60
N GLU A 101 -4.66 0.68 -55.73
CA GLU A 101 -3.39 0.55 -55.01
C GLU A 101 -3.53 -0.54 -53.93
N ARG A 102 -2.50 -1.38 -53.78
CA ARG A 102 -2.45 -2.42 -52.75
C ARG A 102 -1.70 -1.91 -51.53
N GLU A 103 -2.33 -2.03 -50.36
CA GLU A 103 -1.71 -1.64 -49.10
C GLU A 103 -1.88 -2.74 -48.04
N THR A 104 -0.88 -2.93 -47.19
CA THR A 104 -1.00 -3.77 -46.00
C THR A 104 -1.58 -2.93 -44.87
N ILE A 105 -2.79 -3.29 -44.42
CA ILE A 105 -3.37 -2.74 -43.19
C ILE A 105 -3.11 -3.71 -42.04
N TYR A 106 -3.11 -3.19 -40.82
CA TYR A 106 -3.00 -4.00 -39.61
C TYR A 106 -4.32 -3.94 -38.86
N ARG A 107 -5.03 -5.06 -38.78
CA ARG A 107 -6.33 -5.17 -38.11
C ARG A 107 -6.19 -6.00 -36.84
N VAL A 108 -6.71 -5.49 -35.72
CA VAL A 108 -6.78 -6.29 -34.48
C VAL A 108 -7.65 -7.51 -34.74
N VAL A 109 -7.17 -8.70 -34.36
CA VAL A 109 -7.99 -9.91 -34.48
C VAL A 109 -9.12 -9.80 -33.45
N GLU A 110 -10.38 -9.72 -33.91
CA GLU A 110 -11.56 -9.88 -33.05
C GLU A 110 -11.62 -11.31 -32.49
N ALA A 111 -10.70 -11.64 -31.58
CA ALA A 111 -10.78 -12.83 -30.76
C ALA A 111 -11.86 -12.57 -29.71
N GLY A 112 -13.02 -13.24 -29.86
CA GLY A 112 -14.21 -13.01 -29.06
C GLY A 112 -13.92 -12.80 -27.57
N ARG A 113 -14.18 -11.57 -27.08
CA ARG A 113 -14.40 -11.14 -25.68
C ARG A 113 -13.65 -11.90 -24.56
N THR A 114 -12.47 -12.45 -24.82
CA THR A 114 -11.65 -13.17 -23.85
C THR A 114 -10.17 -12.80 -23.95
N ALA A 115 -9.86 -11.64 -24.53
CA ALA A 115 -8.67 -10.91 -24.11
C ALA A 115 -8.91 -10.47 -22.65
N ARG A 116 -8.29 -11.15 -21.69
CA ARG A 116 -8.17 -10.60 -20.33
C ARG A 116 -7.33 -9.32 -20.44
N ILE A 117 -8.01 -8.19 -20.63
CA ILE A 117 -7.49 -6.87 -20.28
C ILE A 117 -7.02 -7.02 -18.84
N GLN A 118 -5.72 -6.95 -18.58
CA GLN A 118 -5.29 -6.82 -17.19
C GLN A 118 -5.85 -5.48 -16.71
N PRO A 119 -6.69 -5.47 -15.66
CA PRO A 119 -7.14 -4.22 -15.07
C PRO A 119 -5.91 -3.38 -14.71
N THR A 120 -6.06 -2.05 -14.70
CA THR A 120 -5.06 -1.16 -14.07
C THR A 120 -4.59 -1.85 -12.79
N PRO A 121 -3.27 -2.03 -12.59
CA PRO A 121 -2.76 -2.73 -11.43
C PRO A 121 -3.48 -2.18 -10.20
N PRO A 122 -3.99 -2.99 -9.25
CA PRO A 122 -4.74 -2.47 -8.11
C PRO A 122 -4.02 -1.38 -7.28
N PHE A 123 -2.70 -1.24 -7.46
CA PHE A 123 -1.88 -0.25 -6.78
C PHE A 123 -0.80 0.36 -7.70
N PRO A 124 -1.18 1.11 -8.75
CA PRO A 124 -0.25 1.51 -9.81
C PRO A 124 0.77 2.58 -9.35
N GLN A 125 0.48 3.28 -8.25
CA GLN A 125 1.34 4.28 -7.59
C GLN A 125 2.39 3.66 -6.65
N GLY A 126 2.45 2.32 -6.59
CA GLY A 126 3.40 1.60 -5.74
C GLY A 126 4.79 1.49 -6.35
N TYR A 127 5.80 1.82 -5.57
CA TYR A 127 7.21 1.57 -5.85
C TYR A 127 7.85 0.82 -4.69
N ALA A 128 8.76 -0.10 -4.99
CA ALA A 128 9.49 -0.79 -3.93
C ALA A 128 10.97 -1.02 -4.25
N LEU A 129 11.79 -0.89 -3.20
CA LEU A 129 13.17 -1.39 -3.17
C LEU A 129 13.25 -2.47 -2.09
N LEU A 130 13.50 -3.71 -2.51
CA LEU A 130 13.57 -4.88 -1.65
C LEU A 130 14.99 -5.43 -1.63
N VAL A 131 15.59 -5.49 -0.46
CA VAL A 131 16.98 -5.84 -0.24
C VAL A 131 17.08 -6.99 0.74
N GLY A 132 17.74 -8.08 0.33
CA GLY A 132 17.98 -9.24 1.18
C GLY A 132 19.41 -9.75 1.02
N ILE A 133 20.19 -9.81 2.12
CA ILE A 133 21.57 -10.29 2.08
C ILE A 133 21.76 -11.45 3.06
N ALA A 134 22.09 -12.62 2.53
CA ALA A 134 22.38 -13.82 3.31
C ALA A 134 23.87 -14.16 3.26
N ALA A 135 24.48 -14.07 2.07
CA ALA A 135 25.84 -14.52 1.78
C ALA A 135 26.89 -13.39 1.90
N TYR A 136 27.11 -12.87 3.10
CA TYR A 136 28.15 -11.86 3.36
C TYR A 136 29.56 -12.37 3.09
N ARG A 137 30.43 -11.50 2.53
CA ARG A 137 31.84 -11.83 2.24
C ARG A 137 32.72 -11.88 3.49
N HIS A 138 32.52 -10.93 4.38
CA HIS A 138 33.35 -10.76 5.59
C HIS A 138 32.55 -10.87 6.89
N LEU A 139 31.22 -10.79 6.82
CA LEU A 139 30.34 -10.92 7.98
C LEU A 139 29.78 -12.34 8.08
N ARG A 140 29.18 -12.66 9.22
CA ARG A 140 28.51 -13.94 9.43
C ARG A 140 27.31 -14.07 8.46
N PRO A 141 27.13 -15.22 7.79
CA PRO A 141 25.98 -15.41 6.93
C PRO A 141 24.67 -15.49 7.71
N LEU A 142 23.58 -15.11 7.05
CA LEU A 142 22.19 -15.27 7.51
C LEU A 142 21.48 -16.32 6.64
N SER A 143 20.29 -16.77 7.02
CA SER A 143 19.66 -17.90 6.31
C SER A 143 18.36 -17.55 5.57
N LYS A 144 17.61 -16.53 5.99
CA LYS A 144 16.27 -16.26 5.44
C LYS A 144 16.09 -14.95 4.71
N THR A 145 17.02 -14.02 4.84
CA THR A 145 16.91 -12.64 4.34
C THR A 145 16.61 -12.54 2.83
N THR A 146 17.19 -13.42 2.01
CA THR A 146 16.93 -13.43 0.56
C THR A 146 15.57 -14.03 0.20
N THR A 147 15.09 -14.97 1.02
CA THR A 147 13.73 -15.53 0.92
C THR A 147 12.71 -14.47 1.33
N ASP A 148 13.00 -13.72 2.39
CA ASP A 148 12.19 -12.60 2.89
C ASP A 148 11.97 -11.54 1.82
N ALA A 149 13.05 -11.02 1.22
CA ALA A 149 12.95 -10.00 0.18
C ALA A 149 12.24 -10.52 -1.10
N ARG A 150 12.50 -11.77 -1.50
CA ARG A 150 11.88 -12.37 -2.69
C ARG A 150 10.38 -12.58 -2.50
N ASP A 151 9.97 -13.18 -1.39
CA ASP A 151 8.56 -13.46 -1.11
C ASP A 151 7.76 -12.15 -0.96
N LEU A 152 8.37 -11.09 -0.42
CA LEU A 152 7.74 -9.77 -0.36
C LEU A 152 7.60 -9.14 -1.75
N ARG A 153 8.60 -9.26 -2.62
CA ARG A 153 8.52 -8.78 -4.02
C ARG A 153 7.38 -9.47 -4.76
N ASP A 154 7.30 -10.79 -4.62
CA ASP A 154 6.29 -11.61 -5.28
C ASP A 154 4.87 -11.23 -4.79
N LEU A 155 4.71 -10.98 -3.49
CA LEU A 155 3.46 -10.49 -2.91
C LEU A 155 3.07 -9.12 -3.48
N LEU A 156 3.97 -8.13 -3.46
CA LEU A 156 3.67 -6.78 -3.94
C LEU A 156 3.28 -6.77 -5.43
N ALA A 157 3.96 -7.59 -6.25
CA ALA A 157 3.58 -7.78 -7.65
C ALA A 157 2.15 -8.33 -7.78
N GLN A 158 1.78 -9.34 -6.98
CA GLN A 158 0.43 -9.90 -6.97
C GLN A 158 -0.62 -8.89 -6.47
N SER A 159 -0.24 -8.01 -5.55
CA SER A 159 -1.07 -6.93 -5.02
C SER A 159 -1.23 -5.73 -5.96
N GLY A 160 -0.65 -5.79 -7.16
CA GLY A 160 -0.84 -4.75 -8.17
C GLY A 160 0.23 -3.66 -8.17
N TYR A 161 1.41 -3.90 -7.61
CA TYR A 161 2.56 -3.05 -7.92
C TYR A 161 3.02 -3.33 -9.37
N PRO A 162 3.27 -2.30 -10.19
CA PRO A 162 3.84 -2.51 -11.52
C PRO A 162 5.21 -3.21 -11.43
N PRO A 163 5.49 -4.27 -12.22
CA PRO A 163 6.78 -4.95 -12.18
C PRO A 163 7.98 -4.02 -12.41
N ALA A 164 7.82 -3.00 -13.26
CA ALA A 164 8.85 -1.99 -13.53
C ALA A 164 9.15 -1.08 -12.32
N ASN A 165 8.28 -1.07 -11.30
CA ASN A 165 8.41 -0.29 -10.08
C ASN A 165 8.94 -1.13 -8.90
N LEU A 166 9.27 -2.41 -9.12
CA LEU A 166 9.79 -3.32 -8.11
C LEU A 166 11.28 -3.59 -8.36
N ALA A 167 12.15 -3.01 -7.53
CA ALA A 167 13.58 -3.29 -7.54
C ALA A 167 13.92 -4.33 -6.46
N LEU A 168 14.49 -5.47 -6.87
CA LEU A 168 14.94 -6.54 -5.97
C LEU A 168 16.46 -6.68 -6.07
N LEU A 169 17.15 -6.57 -4.93
CA LEU A 169 18.59 -6.81 -4.81
C LEU A 169 18.83 -7.97 -3.83
N LEU A 170 19.58 -8.98 -4.25
CA LEU A 170 19.87 -10.18 -3.46
C LEU A 170 21.37 -10.49 -3.42
N ASP A 171 21.87 -10.87 -2.25
CA ASP A 171 23.25 -11.33 -2.00
C ASP A 171 24.31 -10.49 -2.72
N GLU A 172 25.04 -11.07 -3.68
CA GLU A 172 26.17 -10.43 -4.39
C GLU A 172 25.78 -9.12 -5.11
N GLN A 173 24.49 -8.96 -5.44
CA GLN A 173 23.97 -7.73 -6.06
C GLN A 173 23.84 -6.59 -5.06
N VAL A 174 23.78 -6.90 -3.76
CA VAL A 174 23.53 -5.94 -2.69
C VAL A 174 24.85 -5.29 -2.28
N THR A 175 25.37 -4.46 -3.18
CA THR A 175 26.53 -3.62 -2.94
C THR A 175 26.13 -2.24 -2.43
N LYS A 176 27.04 -1.52 -1.78
CA LYS A 176 26.84 -0.11 -1.39
C LYS A 176 26.38 0.71 -2.60
N ALA A 177 27.09 0.56 -3.73
CA ALA A 177 26.78 1.24 -4.97
C ALA A 177 25.38 0.87 -5.52
N ALA A 178 25.04 -0.42 -5.56
CA ALA A 178 23.74 -0.85 -6.09
C ALA A 178 22.56 -0.35 -5.25
N ILE A 179 22.68 -0.34 -3.91
CA ILE A 179 21.64 0.23 -3.05
C ILE A 179 21.52 1.74 -3.31
N SER A 180 22.64 2.48 -3.35
CA SER A 180 22.65 3.91 -3.67
C SER A 180 21.98 4.20 -5.02
N ASP A 181 22.32 3.44 -6.07
CA ASP A 181 21.74 3.58 -7.40
C ASP A 181 20.22 3.36 -7.40
N LYS A 182 19.72 2.42 -6.58
CA LYS A 182 18.28 2.16 -6.45
C LYS A 182 17.55 3.21 -5.64
N LEU A 183 18.18 3.80 -4.63
CA LEU A 183 17.61 4.95 -3.91
C LEU A 183 17.52 6.18 -4.83
N ASP A 184 18.55 6.41 -5.63
CA ASP A 184 18.57 7.45 -6.65
C ASP A 184 17.51 7.22 -7.74
N TRP A 185 17.33 5.95 -8.15
CA TRP A 185 16.26 5.56 -9.07
C TRP A 185 14.87 5.88 -8.50
N LEU A 186 14.63 5.61 -7.21
CA LEU A 186 13.39 6.02 -6.54
C LEU A 186 13.24 7.55 -6.57
N ALA A 187 14.26 8.29 -6.14
CA ALA A 187 14.23 9.76 -6.09
C ALA A 187 13.89 10.41 -7.44
N ARG A 188 14.37 9.84 -8.55
CA ARG A 188 14.10 10.32 -9.92
C ARG A 188 12.70 9.97 -10.42
N ARG A 189 12.15 8.80 -10.06
CA ARG A 189 10.92 8.28 -10.68
C ARG A 189 9.65 8.60 -9.92
N VAL A 190 9.71 8.72 -8.60
CA VAL A 190 8.50 8.90 -7.79
C VAL A 190 8.08 10.36 -7.71
N GLY A 191 6.77 10.59 -7.70
CA GLY A 191 6.12 11.86 -7.46
C GLY A 191 5.36 11.91 -6.13
N PRO A 192 4.79 13.07 -5.74
CA PRO A 192 4.12 13.26 -4.46
C PRO A 192 2.96 12.30 -4.18
N ASP A 193 2.27 11.84 -5.23
CA ASP A 193 1.15 10.91 -5.13
C ASP A 193 1.56 9.43 -5.11
N ASP A 194 2.84 9.12 -5.09
CA ASP A 194 3.31 7.73 -5.02
C ASP A 194 3.44 7.22 -3.58
N THR A 195 3.46 5.90 -3.45
CA THR A 195 3.82 5.19 -2.22
C THR A 195 5.06 4.37 -2.44
N VAL A 196 6.09 4.60 -1.63
CA VAL A 196 7.36 3.89 -1.67
C VAL A 196 7.47 2.94 -0.49
N LEU A 197 7.78 1.66 -0.77
CA LEU A 197 8.14 0.66 0.22
C LEU A 197 9.64 0.34 0.08
N ILE A 198 10.41 0.52 1.14
CA ILE A 198 11.80 0.08 1.20
C ILE A 198 11.89 -1.02 2.24
N PHE A 199 12.33 -2.21 1.84
CA PHE A 199 12.53 -3.35 2.72
C PHE A 199 14.00 -3.73 2.75
N PHE A 200 14.60 -3.80 3.93
CA PHE A 200 15.98 -4.24 4.13
C PHE A 200 16.03 -5.37 5.14
N SER A 201 16.55 -6.53 4.71
CA SER A 201 16.78 -7.70 5.55
C SER A 201 18.26 -8.09 5.50
N GLY A 202 18.96 -7.92 6.63
CA GLY A 202 20.42 -8.02 6.67
C GLY A 202 21.04 -7.59 8.01
N HIS A 203 22.34 -7.31 8.02
CA HIS A 203 23.05 -6.83 9.21
C HIS A 203 23.01 -5.30 9.30
N GLY A 204 22.86 -4.82 10.54
CA GLY A 204 23.19 -3.46 10.93
C GLY A 204 24.49 -3.44 11.75
N ALA A 205 25.15 -2.28 11.79
CA ALA A 205 26.40 -2.08 12.48
C ALA A 205 26.42 -0.75 13.23
N GLN A 206 26.97 -0.77 14.44
CA GLN A 206 27.15 0.38 15.33
C GLN A 206 28.62 0.59 15.61
N ARG A 207 29.23 1.64 15.08
CA ARG A 207 30.60 2.03 15.40
C ARG A 207 30.59 3.08 16.50
N ILE A 208 31.08 2.71 17.69
CA ILE A 208 31.04 3.57 18.89
C ILE A 208 32.19 4.58 18.92
N GLY A 209 33.34 4.24 18.33
CA GLY A 209 34.53 5.10 18.35
C GLY A 209 35.39 5.00 17.10
N GLY A 210 36.54 5.69 17.14
CA GLY A 210 37.44 5.84 15.99
C GLY A 210 36.97 6.92 15.00
N PHE A 211 37.57 6.93 13.80
CA PHE A 211 37.19 7.84 12.72
C PHE A 211 35.78 7.49 12.20
N GLU A 212 34.84 8.43 12.21
CA GLU A 212 33.42 8.26 11.82
C GLU A 212 32.62 7.23 12.65
N PRO A 213 32.38 7.50 13.96
CA PRO A 213 31.39 6.76 14.72
C PRO A 213 29.99 6.98 14.12
N GLY A 214 29.13 5.97 14.22
CA GLY A 214 27.82 6.03 13.60
C GLY A 214 27.20 4.66 13.41
N GLU A 215 26.12 4.67 12.63
CA GLU A 215 25.21 3.55 12.44
C GLU A 215 25.22 3.21 10.97
N TYR A 216 25.26 1.93 10.61
CA TYR A 216 25.47 1.50 9.24
C TYR A 216 24.58 0.33 8.87
N LEU A 217 24.01 0.37 7.67
CA LEU A 217 23.48 -0.80 6.98
C LEU A 217 24.63 -1.53 6.31
N CYS A 218 24.61 -2.86 6.35
CA CYS A 218 25.69 -3.68 5.83
C CYS A 218 25.32 -4.30 4.46
N PRO A 219 25.87 -3.81 3.33
CA PRO A 219 25.95 -4.53 2.06
C PRO A 219 26.80 -5.82 2.14
N VAL A 220 26.77 -6.60 1.06
CA VAL A 220 27.43 -7.92 0.98
C VAL A 220 28.95 -7.85 1.19
N GLU A 221 29.58 -6.75 0.79
CA GLU A 221 31.01 -6.46 0.91
C GLU A 221 31.42 -5.81 2.24
N THR A 222 30.48 -5.65 3.18
CA THR A 222 30.77 -4.97 4.45
C THR A 222 31.92 -5.63 5.20
N ASP A 223 32.90 -4.83 5.59
CA ASP A 223 34.01 -5.20 6.44
C ASP A 223 33.99 -4.37 7.73
N TRP A 224 34.05 -5.02 8.88
CA TRP A 224 34.13 -4.39 10.19
C TRP A 224 35.30 -3.41 10.32
N TYR A 225 36.41 -3.67 9.63
CA TYR A 225 37.59 -2.80 9.65
C TYR A 225 37.46 -1.58 8.72
N ASN A 226 36.48 -1.57 7.81
CA ASN A 226 36.33 -0.52 6.79
C ASN A 226 34.86 -0.11 6.52
N LEU A 227 34.04 -0.01 7.58
CA LEU A 227 32.62 0.34 7.49
C LEU A 227 32.35 1.58 6.63
N ARG A 228 33.18 2.62 6.72
CA ARG A 228 33.04 3.84 5.90
C ARG A 228 32.97 3.56 4.40
N ALA A 229 33.86 2.71 3.89
CA ALA A 229 33.94 2.44 2.45
C ALA A 229 32.95 1.36 2.02
N THR A 230 32.66 0.40 2.89
CA THR A 230 31.92 -0.82 2.52
C THR A 230 30.48 -0.87 3.02
N ALA A 231 30.09 0.02 3.94
CA ALA A 231 28.77 0.08 4.55
C ALA A 231 28.08 1.43 4.26
N ILE A 232 26.75 1.46 4.37
CA ILE A 232 25.95 2.67 4.15
C ILE A 232 25.64 3.28 5.51
N SER A 233 26.12 4.49 5.77
CA SER A 233 25.81 5.16 7.03
C SER A 233 24.33 5.56 7.09
N ASP A 234 23.80 5.65 8.30
CA ASP A 234 22.47 6.18 8.54
C ASP A 234 22.29 7.60 7.98
N GLN A 235 23.34 8.42 7.97
CA GLN A 235 23.35 9.75 7.35
C GLN A 235 23.25 9.68 5.82
N GLU A 236 24.02 8.81 5.17
CA GLU A 236 23.91 8.55 3.73
C GLU A 236 22.49 8.08 3.38
N PHE A 237 21.97 7.10 4.15
CA PHE A 237 20.65 6.54 3.93
C PHE A 237 19.55 7.56 4.18
N THR A 238 19.60 8.33 5.26
CA THR A 238 18.65 9.40 5.57
C THR A 238 18.64 10.47 4.48
N THR A 239 19.81 10.84 3.98
CA THR A 239 19.94 11.83 2.91
C THR A 239 19.27 11.33 1.63
N ALA A 240 19.49 10.07 1.28
CA ALA A 240 18.83 9.44 0.14
C ALA A 240 17.31 9.34 0.33
N LEU A 241 16.84 8.97 1.53
CA LEU A 241 15.40 8.93 1.85
C LEU A 241 14.74 10.30 1.73
N ARG A 242 15.44 11.39 2.11
CA ARG A 242 14.96 12.77 1.96
C ARG A 242 14.89 13.24 0.50
N ALA A 243 15.65 12.63 -0.40
CA ALA A 243 15.57 12.93 -1.84
C ALA A 243 14.36 12.27 -2.52
N ILE A 244 13.75 11.26 -1.89
CA ILE A 244 12.55 10.59 -2.39
C ILE A 244 11.35 11.53 -2.25
N ARG A 245 10.73 11.92 -3.37
CA ARG A 245 9.64 12.91 -3.43
C ARG A 245 8.24 12.33 -3.14
N ALA A 246 8.15 11.03 -2.88
CA ALA A 246 6.87 10.39 -2.57
C ALA A 246 6.27 10.96 -1.29
N GLY A 247 4.96 11.24 -1.30
CA GLY A 247 4.24 11.69 -0.12
C GLY A 247 4.09 10.60 0.95
N ARG A 248 4.39 9.35 0.60
CA ARG A 248 4.27 8.16 1.45
C ARG A 248 5.49 7.28 1.30
N VAL A 249 6.30 7.16 2.35
CA VAL A 249 7.50 6.31 2.37
C VAL A 249 7.45 5.40 3.59
N ALA A 250 7.33 4.08 3.37
CA ALA A 250 7.38 3.07 4.41
C ALA A 250 8.70 2.30 4.33
N VAL A 251 9.51 2.36 5.39
CA VAL A 251 10.78 1.66 5.52
C VAL A 251 10.60 0.50 6.50
N PHE A 252 10.86 -0.72 6.06
CA PHE A 252 10.81 -1.93 6.86
C PHE A 252 12.22 -2.46 7.07
N MET A 253 12.65 -2.51 8.33
CA MET A 253 14.00 -2.91 8.73
C MET A 253 13.93 -4.26 9.45
N ASP A 254 14.29 -5.34 8.75
CA ASP A 254 14.54 -6.65 9.36
C ASP A 254 16.05 -6.85 9.57
N ALA A 255 16.63 -5.99 10.41
CA ALA A 255 18.08 -5.88 10.57
C ALA A 255 18.57 -6.00 12.02
N CYS A 256 17.78 -6.62 12.89
CA CYS A 256 18.04 -6.57 14.33
C CYS A 256 18.80 -7.78 14.87
N HIS A 257 19.79 -7.47 15.73
CA HIS A 257 20.50 -8.30 16.70
C HIS A 257 20.36 -9.82 16.54
N SER A 258 21.42 -10.48 16.06
CA SER A 258 21.62 -11.91 16.28
C SER A 258 22.06 -12.23 17.73
N GLY A 259 21.71 -11.39 18.72
CA GLY A 259 22.06 -11.58 20.13
C GLY A 259 23.56 -11.46 20.44
N GLY A 260 24.28 -10.57 19.75
CA GLY A 260 25.74 -10.44 19.87
C GLY A 260 26.53 -11.54 19.12
N VAL A 261 25.84 -12.51 18.50
CA VAL A 261 26.46 -13.61 17.76
C VAL A 261 26.90 -13.14 16.36
N GLY A 262 28.08 -12.53 16.32
CA GLY A 262 28.67 -12.00 15.08
C GLY A 262 29.44 -10.68 15.29
N GLU A 263 29.41 -10.13 16.50
CA GLU A 263 30.22 -8.97 16.85
C GLU A 263 31.71 -9.30 16.77
N PRO A 264 32.57 -8.35 16.34
CA PRO A 264 34.00 -8.53 16.41
C PRO A 264 34.42 -8.78 17.87
N LYS A 265 35.17 -9.87 18.11
CA LYS A 265 35.69 -10.20 19.46
C LYS A 265 36.78 -9.24 19.92
N GLU A 266 37.34 -8.44 19.01
CA GLU A 266 38.39 -7.48 19.31
C GLU A 266 37.79 -6.20 19.89
N ALA A 267 38.04 -5.95 21.18
CA ALA A 267 37.58 -4.76 21.88
C ALA A 267 38.07 -3.43 21.24
N ALA A 268 39.15 -3.47 20.46
CA ALA A 268 39.71 -2.32 19.76
C ALA A 268 38.84 -1.79 18.62
N LEU A 269 38.01 -2.65 17.99
CA LEU A 269 37.12 -2.26 16.90
C LEU A 269 35.96 -1.38 17.36
N GLN A 270 35.51 -1.53 18.62
CA GLN A 270 34.37 -0.81 19.18
C GLN A 270 33.13 -0.80 18.27
N VAL A 271 32.88 -1.94 17.59
CA VAL A 271 31.71 -2.14 16.72
C VAL A 271 30.73 -3.11 17.37
N LYS A 272 29.45 -2.79 17.34
CA LYS A 272 28.33 -3.63 17.78
C LYS A 272 27.41 -3.97 16.59
N ALA A 273 26.64 -5.05 16.73
CA ALA A 273 25.64 -5.41 15.73
C ALA A 273 24.33 -4.62 15.94
N GLY A 274 23.55 -4.44 14.87
CA GLY A 274 22.24 -3.78 14.89
C GLY A 274 22.30 -2.25 14.77
N LEU A 275 21.13 -1.61 14.79
CA LEU A 275 20.97 -0.15 14.73
C LEU A 275 20.36 0.39 16.03
N SER A 276 20.73 1.60 16.46
CA SER A 276 20.15 2.24 17.65
C SER A 276 18.75 2.84 17.41
N GLU A 277 17.99 3.03 18.50
CA GLU A 277 16.73 3.79 18.49
C GLU A 277 16.88 5.20 17.89
N ALA A 278 18.02 5.85 18.13
CA ALA A 278 18.32 7.17 17.57
C ALA A 278 18.55 7.10 16.05
N ALA A 279 19.16 6.03 15.55
CA ALA A 279 19.27 5.77 14.12
C ALA A 279 17.87 5.61 13.51
N TYR A 280 17.02 4.76 14.11
CA TYR A 280 15.65 4.56 13.64
C TYR A 280 14.83 5.86 13.61
N ALA A 281 14.99 6.72 14.62
CA ALA A 281 14.36 8.04 14.64
C ALA A 281 14.85 8.90 13.45
N ARG A 282 16.17 8.99 13.21
CA ARG A 282 16.74 9.75 12.08
C ARG A 282 16.24 9.26 10.73
N LEU A 283 16.19 7.95 10.53
CA LEU A 283 15.68 7.35 9.29
C LEU A 283 14.21 7.69 9.04
N ALA A 284 13.41 7.80 10.10
CA ALA A 284 12.00 8.14 10.04
C ALA A 284 11.72 9.65 9.90
N GLU A 285 12.74 10.52 10.00
CA GLU A 285 12.56 11.98 9.89
C GLU A 285 12.06 12.39 8.51
N GLY A 286 10.92 13.10 8.49
CA GLY A 286 10.31 13.64 7.28
C GLY A 286 8.81 13.37 7.27
N ARG A 287 8.03 14.31 6.73
CA ARG A 287 6.58 14.15 6.61
C ARG A 287 6.24 12.98 5.70
N GLY A 288 5.24 12.19 6.09
CA GLY A 288 4.77 11.06 5.29
C GLY A 288 5.71 9.86 5.31
N ARG A 289 6.69 9.84 6.22
CA ARG A 289 7.65 8.75 6.38
C ARG A 289 7.39 7.94 7.63
N VAL A 290 7.43 6.62 7.47
CA VAL A 290 7.38 5.65 8.56
C VAL A 290 8.54 4.68 8.44
N LEU A 291 9.09 4.30 9.58
CA LEU A 291 9.97 3.17 9.76
C LEU A 291 9.32 2.15 10.70
N ILE A 292 9.30 0.89 10.28
CA ILE A 292 8.95 -0.27 11.11
C ILE A 292 10.17 -1.18 11.19
N ALA A 293 10.72 -1.35 12.39
CA ALA A 293 11.82 -2.29 12.62
C ALA A 293 11.30 -3.60 13.23
N SER A 294 12.01 -4.70 12.96
CA SER A 294 11.57 -6.04 13.32
C SER A 294 11.56 -6.32 14.83
N CYS A 295 12.41 -5.65 15.61
CA CYS A 295 12.41 -5.73 17.07
C CYS A 295 13.04 -4.50 17.73
N ARG A 296 12.93 -4.41 19.05
CA ARG A 296 13.61 -3.40 19.88
C ARG A 296 15.12 -3.65 19.96
N LEU A 297 15.85 -2.65 20.43
CA LEU A 297 17.32 -2.68 20.54
C LEU A 297 17.84 -3.82 21.44
N ASP A 298 17.12 -4.16 22.49
CA ASP A 298 17.46 -5.19 23.47
C ASP A 298 16.93 -6.58 23.11
N GLU A 299 16.35 -6.73 21.93
CA GLU A 299 15.71 -7.95 21.45
C GLU A 299 16.40 -8.52 20.20
N VAL A 300 16.00 -9.72 19.80
CA VAL A 300 16.56 -10.44 18.65
C VAL A 300 15.48 -10.59 17.57
N SER A 301 15.84 -10.42 16.30
CA SER A 301 14.97 -10.84 15.19
C SER A 301 15.14 -12.34 14.97
N TRP A 302 14.06 -13.11 15.17
CA TRP A 302 14.13 -14.57 15.21
C TRP A 302 13.93 -15.22 13.84
N GLU A 303 14.79 -16.19 13.52
CA GLU A 303 14.57 -17.13 12.42
C GLU A 303 14.19 -18.51 13.00
N LEU A 304 12.93 -18.94 12.81
CA LEU A 304 12.45 -20.25 13.30
C LEU A 304 12.60 -21.35 12.24
N PRO A 305 13.22 -22.50 12.50
CA PRO A 305 13.39 -23.56 11.48
C PRO A 305 12.08 -24.04 10.82
N SER A 306 10.96 -23.96 11.54
CA SER A 306 9.62 -24.31 11.05
C SER A 306 9.00 -23.29 10.10
N MET A 307 9.57 -22.08 10.02
CA MET A 307 9.08 -21.01 9.17
C MET A 307 9.97 -20.82 7.96
N ARG A 308 9.35 -20.51 6.82
CA ARG A 308 10.06 -20.16 5.59
C ARG A 308 10.82 -18.83 5.70
N ASN A 309 10.19 -17.84 6.32
CA ASN A 309 10.70 -16.48 6.48
C ASN A 309 11.25 -16.22 7.90
N GLY A 310 11.93 -15.09 8.09
CA GLY A 310 12.15 -14.53 9.43
C GLY A 310 10.81 -14.30 10.14
N LEU A 311 10.77 -14.34 11.48
CA LEU A 311 9.52 -14.25 12.24
C LEU A 311 8.77 -12.94 11.93
N PHE A 312 9.50 -11.82 11.87
CA PHE A 312 8.94 -10.53 11.48
C PHE A 312 8.39 -10.56 10.05
N THR A 313 9.23 -10.97 9.09
CA THR A 313 8.83 -11.00 7.68
C THR A 313 7.65 -11.94 7.44
N HIS A 314 7.55 -13.07 8.16
CA HIS A 314 6.42 -13.97 8.08
C HIS A 314 5.08 -13.27 8.34
N TYR A 315 4.97 -12.57 9.48
CA TYR A 315 3.74 -11.84 9.82
C TYR A 315 3.56 -10.56 9.01
N LEU A 316 4.64 -9.92 8.56
CA LEU A 316 4.56 -8.82 7.60
C LEU A 316 3.88 -9.29 6.30
N LEU A 317 4.31 -10.42 5.74
CA LEU A 317 3.72 -11.03 4.55
C LEU A 317 2.27 -11.44 4.79
N GLU A 318 1.94 -12.02 5.95
CA GLU A 318 0.56 -12.39 6.27
C GLU A 318 -0.37 -11.18 6.36
N GLY A 319 0.10 -10.11 7.02
CA GLY A 319 -0.61 -8.83 7.12
C GLY A 319 -0.88 -8.23 5.74
N LEU A 320 0.17 -8.11 4.91
CA LEU A 320 0.09 -7.56 3.55
C LEU A 320 -0.77 -8.41 2.60
N ARG A 321 -0.84 -9.73 2.79
CA ARG A 321 -1.74 -10.62 2.03
C ARG A 321 -3.22 -10.42 2.34
N GLY A 322 -3.53 -9.76 3.46
CA GLY A 322 -4.89 -9.40 3.83
C GLY A 322 -5.26 -9.62 5.30
N ALA A 323 -4.38 -10.20 6.13
CA ALA A 323 -4.69 -10.34 7.56
C ALA A 323 -4.76 -8.98 8.30
N ALA A 324 -4.16 -7.94 7.71
CA ALA A 324 -4.25 -6.56 8.15
C ALA A 324 -5.08 -5.67 7.19
N ALA A 325 -5.87 -6.25 6.28
CA ALA A 325 -6.68 -5.48 5.36
C ALA A 325 -7.95 -4.93 6.01
N GLY A 326 -8.28 -3.68 5.67
CA GLY A 326 -9.58 -3.11 5.98
C GLY A 326 -10.71 -3.74 5.16
N ALA A 327 -11.95 -3.33 5.44
CA ALA A 327 -13.14 -3.81 4.72
C ALA A 327 -13.11 -3.48 3.21
N ASP A 328 -12.35 -2.45 2.83
CA ASP A 328 -12.11 -2.04 1.44
C ASP A 328 -10.95 -2.81 0.77
N GLY A 329 -10.36 -3.79 1.45
CA GLY A 329 -9.24 -4.58 0.97
C GLY A 329 -7.89 -3.86 1.02
N ALA A 330 -7.84 -2.58 1.39
CA ALA A 330 -6.60 -1.84 1.53
C ALA A 330 -5.88 -2.23 2.83
N VAL A 331 -4.58 -2.50 2.74
CA VAL A 331 -3.71 -2.69 3.91
C VAL A 331 -3.01 -1.37 4.19
N ARG A 332 -3.29 -0.78 5.36
CA ARG A 332 -2.74 0.52 5.76
C ARG A 332 -1.64 0.35 6.80
N ILE A 333 -0.78 1.36 6.92
CA ILE A 333 0.44 1.29 7.75
C ILE A 333 0.16 1.00 9.23
N PHE A 334 -0.85 1.64 9.85
CA PHE A 334 -1.16 1.39 11.25
C PHE A 334 -1.84 0.05 11.47
N ASP A 335 -2.72 -0.37 10.55
CA ASP A 335 -3.41 -1.66 10.62
C ASP A 335 -2.40 -2.82 10.51
N LEU A 336 -1.43 -2.65 9.61
CA LEU A 336 -0.32 -3.57 9.44
C LEU A 336 0.57 -3.62 10.69
N PHE A 337 0.93 -2.45 11.24
CA PHE A 337 1.76 -2.38 12.44
C PHE A 337 1.05 -3.00 13.67
N ASP A 338 -0.23 -2.71 13.87
CA ASP A 338 -1.04 -3.31 14.94
C ASP A 338 -1.06 -4.84 14.81
N TYR A 339 -1.32 -5.34 13.60
CA TYR A 339 -1.35 -6.77 13.33
C TYR A 339 -0.02 -7.45 13.67
N VAL A 340 1.11 -6.96 13.12
CA VAL A 340 2.42 -7.59 13.39
C VAL A 340 2.81 -7.49 14.87
N SER A 341 2.49 -6.37 15.53
CA SER A 341 2.79 -6.14 16.95
C SER A 341 1.99 -7.06 17.87
N ARG A 342 0.81 -7.50 17.46
CA ARG A 342 0.02 -8.50 18.20
C ARG A 342 0.49 -9.93 17.95
N GLN A 343 0.86 -10.28 16.72
CA GLN A 343 1.19 -11.67 16.39
C GLN A 343 2.57 -12.10 16.89
N ILE A 344 3.61 -11.28 16.68
CA ILE A 344 5.00 -11.69 16.89
C ILE A 344 5.29 -12.06 18.37
N PRO A 345 4.85 -11.29 19.39
CA PRO A 345 5.11 -11.62 20.79
C PRO A 345 4.48 -12.94 21.29
N GLN A 346 3.50 -13.48 20.56
CA GLN A 346 2.88 -14.77 20.89
C GLN A 346 3.83 -15.96 20.64
N HIS A 347 4.89 -15.75 19.85
CA HIS A 347 5.83 -16.81 19.46
C HIS A 347 7.23 -16.64 20.06
N LYS A 348 7.73 -15.41 20.12
CA LYS A 348 9.06 -15.06 20.67
C LYS A 348 9.02 -13.68 21.33
N PRO A 349 9.92 -13.40 22.29
CA PRO A 349 10.09 -12.05 22.84
C PRO A 349 10.75 -11.15 21.79
N GLN A 350 9.93 -10.69 20.85
CA GLN A 350 10.28 -9.84 19.73
C GLN A 350 9.12 -8.86 19.52
N HIS A 351 9.38 -7.57 19.67
CA HIS A 351 8.37 -6.51 19.60
C HIS A 351 8.74 -5.52 18.50
N PRO A 352 7.99 -5.50 17.38
CA PRO A 352 8.20 -4.51 16.34
C PRO A 352 8.19 -3.07 16.88
N LEU A 353 9.03 -2.23 16.30
CA LEU A 353 9.13 -0.81 16.64
C LEU A 353 8.57 0.03 15.49
N PHE A 354 7.80 1.06 15.83
CA PHE A 354 7.32 2.06 14.88
C PHE A 354 7.97 3.42 15.16
N LYS A 355 8.44 4.10 14.11
CA LYS A 355 8.88 5.50 14.14
C LYS A 355 8.32 6.22 12.92
N GLY A 356 7.88 7.47 13.09
CA GLY A 356 7.44 8.28 11.96
C GLY A 356 6.50 9.39 12.39
N GLU A 357 6.45 10.43 11.57
CA GLU A 357 5.51 11.54 11.69
C GLU A 357 4.59 11.50 10.46
N ILE A 358 3.41 10.92 10.63
CA ILE A 358 2.41 10.80 9.57
C ILE A 358 1.07 11.37 10.00
N GLU A 359 0.45 12.11 9.07
CA GLU A 359 -0.86 12.73 9.28
C GLU A 359 -2.01 11.79 8.88
N LEU A 360 -1.73 10.75 8.08
CA LEU A 360 -2.72 9.86 7.50
C LEU A 360 -2.29 8.39 7.56
N ASN A 361 -3.24 7.51 7.88
CA ASN A 361 -3.09 6.06 7.79
C ASN A 361 -3.14 5.61 6.32
N PHE A 362 -2.04 5.81 5.58
CA PHE A 362 -2.03 5.55 4.14
C PHE A 362 -1.97 4.06 3.80
N ALA A 363 -2.59 3.69 2.68
CA ALA A 363 -2.51 2.36 2.11
C ALA A 363 -1.11 2.09 1.54
N ILE A 364 -0.57 0.91 1.83
CA ILE A 364 0.70 0.42 1.30
C ILE A 364 0.45 -0.61 0.21
N THR A 365 -0.66 -1.34 0.27
CA THR A 365 -0.99 -2.33 -0.75
C THR A 365 -2.49 -2.62 -0.73
N ILE A 366 -2.98 -3.27 -1.79
CA ILE A 366 -4.31 -3.89 -1.80
C ILE A 366 -4.13 -5.39 -1.59
N SER A 367 -4.93 -5.96 -0.68
CA SER A 367 -4.93 -7.38 -0.38
C SER A 367 -5.22 -8.21 -1.63
N THR A 368 -4.44 -9.26 -1.83
CA THR A 368 -4.68 -10.27 -2.89
C THR A 368 -5.80 -11.25 -2.52
N ARG A 369 -6.17 -11.31 -1.23
CA ARG A 369 -7.39 -12.00 -0.80
C ARG A 369 -8.59 -11.07 -1.02
N PRO A 370 -9.75 -11.61 -1.43
CA PRO A 370 -11.01 -10.89 -1.28
C PRO A 370 -11.08 -10.35 0.15
N PRO A 371 -11.61 -9.12 0.38
CA PRO A 371 -11.78 -8.62 1.73
C PRO A 371 -12.44 -9.73 2.52
N ALA A 372 -11.82 -10.12 3.63
CA ALA A 372 -12.45 -11.08 4.52
C ALA A 372 -13.85 -10.51 4.75
N VAL A 373 -14.89 -11.22 4.29
CA VAL A 373 -16.24 -10.94 4.76
C VAL A 373 -16.05 -10.88 6.26
N PRO A 374 -16.26 -9.72 6.90
CA PRO A 374 -16.06 -9.63 8.33
C PRO A 374 -16.81 -10.83 8.87
N PRO A 375 -16.15 -11.71 9.67
CA PRO A 375 -16.85 -12.85 10.21
C PRO A 375 -18.16 -12.29 10.76
N PRO A 376 -19.33 -12.89 10.43
CA PRO A 376 -20.57 -12.45 11.04
C PRO A 376 -20.23 -12.28 12.51
N PRO A 377 -20.50 -11.10 13.10
CA PRO A 377 -19.95 -10.72 14.40
C PRO A 377 -20.02 -11.96 15.26
N ALA A 378 -18.85 -12.46 15.69
CA ALA A 378 -18.78 -13.75 16.39
C ALA A 378 -19.96 -13.79 17.34
N PRO A 379 -20.80 -14.86 17.32
CA PRO A 379 -21.98 -14.90 18.18
C PRO A 379 -21.48 -14.43 19.53
N ALA A 380 -22.03 -13.30 19.99
CA ALA A 380 -21.45 -12.56 21.08
C ALA A 380 -21.06 -13.61 22.13
N PRO A 381 -19.79 -13.66 22.60
CA PRO A 381 -19.46 -14.57 23.70
C PRO A 381 -20.61 -14.44 24.68
N PRO A 382 -21.30 -15.54 25.08
CA PRO A 382 -22.59 -15.45 25.76
C PRO A 382 -22.45 -14.33 26.75
N GLU A 383 -23.17 -13.23 26.48
CA GLU A 383 -22.94 -11.95 27.11
C GLU A 383 -22.65 -12.26 28.57
N PRO A 384 -21.44 -11.99 29.11
CA PRO A 384 -21.17 -12.35 30.50
C PRO A 384 -22.32 -11.72 31.25
N ALA A 385 -23.22 -12.57 31.80
CA ALA A 385 -24.60 -12.18 32.05
C ALA A 385 -24.57 -10.78 32.59
N ALA A 386 -25.08 -9.80 31.82
CA ALA A 386 -24.91 -8.39 32.13
C ALA A 386 -25.11 -8.27 33.63
N PRO A 387 -24.08 -7.86 34.41
CA PRO A 387 -24.22 -7.84 35.86
C PRO A 387 -25.52 -7.08 36.09
N PRO A 388 -26.53 -7.73 36.72
CA PRO A 388 -27.93 -7.37 36.52
C PRO A 388 -28.03 -5.87 36.59
N THR A 389 -28.38 -5.21 35.47
CA THR A 389 -28.43 -3.74 35.39
C THR A 389 -29.22 -3.33 36.59
N PRO A 390 -28.60 -2.75 37.64
CA PRO A 390 -29.28 -2.88 38.90
C PRO A 390 -30.44 -1.91 38.85
N GLN A 391 -31.64 -2.49 38.90
CA GLN A 391 -32.88 -1.87 38.45
C GLN A 391 -33.17 -0.71 39.38
N ILE A 392 -32.84 0.50 38.94
CA ILE A 392 -33.31 1.71 39.59
C ILE A 392 -34.72 1.91 39.08
N ASP A 393 -35.69 1.96 40.00
CA ASP A 393 -37.01 2.45 39.65
C ASP A 393 -36.87 3.93 39.25
N PRO A 394 -37.10 4.30 37.97
CA PRO A 394 -36.91 5.67 37.51
C PRO A 394 -37.80 6.67 38.24
N ASP A 395 -38.93 6.21 38.80
CA ASP A 395 -39.84 7.03 39.58
C ASP A 395 -39.36 7.24 41.03
N SER A 396 -38.40 6.44 41.52
CA SER A 396 -37.84 6.58 42.87
C SER A 396 -36.58 7.47 42.94
N VAL A 397 -36.07 7.97 41.81
CA VAL A 397 -34.84 8.78 41.77
C VAL A 397 -35.07 10.17 42.35
N ASN A 398 -34.26 10.54 43.33
CA ASN A 398 -34.31 11.88 43.94
C ASN A 398 -33.97 12.98 42.90
N PRO A 399 -34.86 13.97 42.69
CA PRO A 399 -34.65 15.04 41.69
C PRO A 399 -33.37 15.85 41.89
N THR A 400 -32.96 16.08 43.14
CA THR A 400 -31.74 16.81 43.46
C THR A 400 -30.49 16.02 43.09
N LYS A 401 -30.51 14.70 43.26
CA LYS A 401 -29.42 13.80 42.83
C LYS A 401 -29.36 13.73 41.31
N LEU A 402 -30.51 13.58 40.65
CA LEU A 402 -30.58 13.60 39.19
C LEU A 402 -30.01 14.90 38.62
N ARG A 403 -30.37 16.05 39.18
CA ARG A 403 -29.79 17.34 38.78
C ARG A 403 -28.27 17.35 38.92
N ARG A 404 -27.74 16.89 40.06
CA ARG A 404 -26.29 16.89 40.31
C ARG A 404 -25.55 16.00 39.31
N ALA A 405 -26.09 14.81 39.05
CA ALA A 405 -25.57 13.86 38.07
C ALA A 405 -25.64 14.43 36.63
N MET A 406 -26.73 15.12 36.30
CA MET A 406 -26.85 15.78 35.00
C MET A 406 -25.86 16.94 34.87
N HIS A 407 -25.66 17.73 35.93
CA HIS A 407 -24.72 18.84 35.94
C HIS A 407 -23.26 18.39 35.84
N SER A 408 -22.92 17.21 36.36
CA SER A 408 -21.57 16.65 36.22
C SER A 408 -21.32 15.98 34.87
N ALA A 409 -22.36 15.43 34.22
CA ALA A 409 -22.22 14.67 32.98
C ALA A 409 -22.49 15.48 31.70
N TYR A 410 -23.42 16.44 31.72
CA TYR A 410 -23.80 17.19 30.54
C TYR A 410 -23.13 18.56 30.52
N ASP A 411 -22.38 18.83 29.45
CA ASP A 411 -22.08 20.19 29.03
C ASP A 411 -23.27 20.81 28.27
N ARG A 412 -23.16 22.09 27.88
CA ARG A 412 -24.25 22.78 27.19
C ARG A 412 -24.65 22.12 25.86
N PRO A 413 -23.72 21.78 24.94
CA PRO A 413 -24.08 21.08 23.71
C PRO A 413 -24.77 19.74 23.93
N ALA A 414 -24.28 18.90 24.86
CA ALA A 414 -24.90 17.63 25.17
C ALA A 414 -26.30 17.81 25.76
N PHE A 415 -26.50 18.83 26.61
CA PHE A 415 -27.80 19.11 27.19
C PHE A 415 -28.81 19.66 26.16
N GLU A 416 -28.35 20.45 25.18
CA GLU A 416 -29.17 20.90 24.05
C GLU A 416 -29.68 19.70 23.21
N ILE A 417 -28.83 18.69 22.99
CA ILE A 417 -29.20 17.43 22.32
C ILE A 417 -30.26 16.68 23.15
N LEU A 418 -30.03 16.51 24.46
CA LEU A 418 -31.00 15.87 25.37
C LEU A 418 -32.37 16.56 25.30
N CYS A 419 -32.41 17.89 25.34
CA CYS A 419 -33.66 18.65 25.24
C CYS A 419 -34.38 18.34 23.93
N LYS A 420 -33.65 18.38 22.80
CA LYS A 420 -34.20 18.11 21.47
C LYS A 420 -34.77 16.70 21.37
N GLU A 421 -34.07 15.70 21.90
CA GLU A 421 -34.54 14.30 21.91
C GLU A 421 -35.76 14.09 22.81
N LEU A 422 -35.92 14.90 23.86
CA LEU A 422 -37.12 14.91 24.70
C LEU A 422 -38.26 15.75 24.09
N GLY A 423 -38.05 16.35 22.92
CA GLY A 423 -39.03 17.17 22.20
C GLY A 423 -39.19 18.58 22.77
N LEU A 424 -38.13 19.13 23.37
CA LEU A 424 -38.07 20.47 23.95
C LEU A 424 -37.01 21.31 23.26
N ASP A 425 -37.30 22.58 23.06
CA ASP A 425 -36.28 23.56 22.70
C ASP A 425 -35.55 24.02 23.97
N TYR A 426 -34.22 23.95 23.96
CA TYR A 426 -33.37 24.42 25.05
C TYR A 426 -33.61 25.91 25.38
N HIS A 427 -33.92 26.73 24.38
CA HIS A 427 -34.15 28.16 24.55
C HIS A 427 -35.47 28.46 25.27
N ASP A 428 -36.45 27.55 25.21
CA ASP A 428 -37.73 27.68 25.91
C ASP A 428 -37.66 27.29 27.40
N LEU A 429 -36.57 26.63 27.83
CA LEU A 429 -36.37 26.30 29.24
C LEU A 429 -36.05 27.58 30.04
N ARG A 430 -36.72 27.76 31.19
CA ARG A 430 -36.47 28.93 32.06
C ARG A 430 -35.15 28.78 32.81
N GLY A 431 -34.49 29.91 33.05
CA GLY A 431 -33.22 29.99 33.79
C GLY A 431 -32.07 30.53 32.94
N GLU A 432 -31.23 31.36 33.53
CA GLU A 432 -30.08 31.99 32.84
C GLU A 432 -28.86 31.06 32.76
N THR A 433 -28.75 30.10 33.68
CA THR A 433 -27.64 29.15 33.75
C THR A 433 -28.07 27.75 33.29
N LEU A 434 -27.10 26.93 32.86
CA LEU A 434 -27.33 25.53 32.48
C LEU A 434 -27.96 24.73 33.62
N GLU A 435 -27.50 24.96 34.85
CA GLU A 435 -28.03 24.32 36.05
C GLU A 435 -29.50 24.69 36.32
N LEU A 436 -29.88 25.96 36.14
CA LEU A 436 -31.27 26.41 36.28
C LEU A 436 -32.18 25.82 35.19
N LYS A 437 -31.66 25.66 33.97
CA LYS A 437 -32.38 24.99 32.88
C LYS A 437 -32.55 23.48 33.13
N MET A 438 -31.55 22.81 33.70
CA MET A 438 -31.67 21.41 34.17
C MET A 438 -32.75 21.27 35.25
N LEU A 439 -32.77 22.18 36.23
CA LEU A 439 -33.84 22.24 37.24
C LEU A 439 -35.22 22.40 36.61
N TYR A 440 -35.34 23.33 35.65
CA TYR A 440 -36.60 23.55 34.95
C TYR A 440 -37.04 22.32 34.16
N LEU A 441 -36.11 21.63 33.47
CA LEU A 441 -36.39 20.40 32.73
C LEU A 441 -36.92 19.29 33.67
N ILE A 442 -36.28 19.12 34.83
CA ILE A 442 -36.70 18.14 35.84
C ILE A 442 -38.13 18.44 36.32
N ASP A 443 -38.41 19.68 36.75
CA ASP A 443 -39.75 20.11 37.20
C ASP A 443 -40.80 19.96 36.08
N TRP A 444 -40.45 20.32 34.83
CA TRP A 444 -41.32 20.18 33.67
C TRP A 444 -41.74 18.72 33.43
N HIS A 445 -40.80 17.78 33.55
CA HIS A 445 -41.05 16.35 33.38
C HIS A 445 -41.84 15.75 34.56
N GLN A 446 -41.59 16.21 35.80
CA GLN A 446 -42.37 15.79 36.96
C GLN A 446 -43.85 16.20 36.83
N ARG A 447 -44.13 17.45 36.46
CA ARG A 447 -45.51 17.95 36.30
C ARG A 447 -46.30 17.22 35.23
N ARG A 448 -45.62 16.71 34.19
CA ARG A 448 -46.24 15.96 33.09
C ARG A 448 -46.27 14.45 33.30
N ARG A 449 -45.86 13.94 34.48
CA ARG A 449 -45.70 12.51 34.76
C ARG A 449 -44.79 11.79 33.73
N ARG A 450 -43.78 12.52 33.24
CA ARG A 450 -42.76 12.03 32.29
C ARG A 450 -41.36 12.00 32.95
N TYR A 451 -41.31 11.96 34.28
CA TYR A 451 -40.05 11.96 35.03
C TYR A 451 -39.25 10.68 34.80
N ALA A 452 -39.89 9.52 34.83
CA ALA A 452 -39.28 8.25 34.45
C ALA A 452 -38.67 8.27 33.03
N GLN A 453 -39.28 9.00 32.08
CA GLN A 453 -38.74 9.13 30.73
C GLN A 453 -37.43 9.92 30.72
N LEU A 454 -37.36 11.02 31.47
CA LEU A 454 -36.14 11.83 31.61
C LEU A 454 -35.02 10.99 32.25
N VAL A 455 -35.32 10.31 33.36
CA VAL A 455 -34.34 9.46 34.06
C VAL A 455 -33.83 8.33 33.18
N ARG A 456 -34.72 7.64 32.44
CA ARG A 456 -34.31 6.59 31.49
C ARG A 456 -33.43 7.13 30.37
N LYS A 457 -33.73 8.32 29.86
CA LYS A 457 -32.92 8.93 28.80
C LYS A 457 -31.54 9.34 29.31
N VAL A 458 -31.45 9.95 30.49
CA VAL A 458 -30.17 10.28 31.13
C VAL A 458 -29.33 9.02 31.38
N LEU A 459 -29.94 7.93 31.84
CA LEU A 459 -29.24 6.66 32.05
C LEU A 459 -28.89 5.93 30.75
N ALA A 460 -29.63 6.18 29.66
CA ALA A 460 -29.28 5.67 28.34
C ALA A 460 -28.07 6.40 27.75
N ASP A 461 -27.99 7.72 27.94
CA ASP A 461 -26.86 8.54 27.48
C ASP A 461 -25.61 8.29 28.34
N TYR A 462 -25.78 8.13 29.66
CA TYR A 462 -24.68 7.95 30.62
C TYR A 462 -24.96 6.83 31.63
N PRO A 463 -24.77 5.55 31.24
CA PRO A 463 -25.11 4.39 32.08
C PRO A 463 -24.38 4.34 33.44
N TYR A 464 -23.18 4.93 33.53
CA TYR A 464 -22.38 4.94 34.77
C TYR A 464 -23.04 5.76 35.91
N LEU A 465 -23.96 6.67 35.60
CA LEU A 465 -24.69 7.47 36.61
C LEU A 465 -25.65 6.63 37.45
N ALA A 466 -25.96 5.39 37.04
CA ALA A 466 -26.82 4.49 37.79
C ALA A 466 -26.34 4.26 39.23
N GLN A 467 -25.02 4.18 39.45
CA GLN A 467 -24.49 4.00 40.80
C GLN A 467 -24.71 5.25 41.67
N GLU A 468 -24.45 6.45 41.12
CA GLU A 468 -24.63 7.73 41.83
C GLU A 468 -26.11 8.01 42.19
N LEU A 469 -27.05 7.53 41.38
CA LEU A 469 -28.48 7.77 41.61
C LEU A 469 -29.12 6.80 42.63
N ARG A 470 -28.43 5.73 43.05
CA ARG A 470 -28.91 4.79 44.09
C ARG A 470 -28.55 5.19 45.51
N GLU A 471 -27.29 5.55 45.73
CA GLU A 471 -26.77 6.08 47.00
C GLU A 471 -27.39 7.43 47.30
#